data_AF-A0A6P1Z9N3-F1
#
_entry.id   AF-A0A6P1Z9N3-F1
#
_cell.length_a   1.000
_cell.length_b   1.000
_cell.length_c   1.000
_cell.angle_alpha   90.00
_cell.angle_beta   90.00
_cell.angle_gamma   90.00
#
_symmetry.space_group_name_H-M   'P 1'
#
loop_
_entity.id
_entity.type
_entity.pdbx_description
1 polymer ?
#
loop_
_entity_poly.entity_id
_entity_poly.type
_entity_poly.pdbx_seq_one_letter_code
_entity_poly.pdbx_strand_id
1 'polypeptide(L)'
;MIVVDDGSTDNTAEVVRQKFGDKVRVISQDNRGVSGARNTGIEAAKGELIAMLDSDDYWLPGKLQAQVDFFDSHPDSNIGLMDTFTEIVNNQGKIIEVLDRVKHGDSFKELLGHNIMNQPSPMMFPQ
;
A
#
# COMPACT_ATOMS: atom_id res chain seq x y z
N MET A 1 -10.88 5.01 1.98
CA MET A 1 -9.47 4.91 2.43
C MET A 1 -9.44 4.84 3.95
N ILE A 2 -8.54 4.03 4.50
CA ILE A 2 -8.29 3.92 5.95
C ILE A 2 -6.90 4.48 6.21
N VAL A 3 -6.78 5.33 7.23
CA VAL A 3 -5.49 5.80 7.73
C VAL A 3 -5.37 5.28 9.16
N VAL A 4 -4.27 4.58 9.44
CA VAL A 4 -3.94 4.11 10.78
C VAL A 4 -2.83 5.01 11.32
N ASP A 5 -3.17 5.79 12.33
CA ASP A 5 -2.22 6.57 13.11
C ASP A 5 -1.68 5.69 14.24
N ASP A 6 -0.43 5.26 14.11
CA ASP A 6 0.25 4.31 15.00
C ASP A 6 0.99 5.00 16.16
N GLY A 7 0.28 5.90 16.84
CA GLY A 7 0.81 6.60 18.01
C GLY A 7 1.72 7.78 17.66
N SER A 8 1.32 8.60 16.68
CA SER A 8 2.02 9.86 16.37
C SER A 8 2.04 10.77 17.60
N THR A 9 3.17 11.45 17.85
CA THR A 9 3.34 12.37 18.99
C THR A 9 3.04 13.83 18.63
N ASP A 10 2.73 14.10 17.36
CA ASP A 10 2.33 15.40 16.83
C ASP A 10 0.83 15.43 16.53
N ASN A 11 0.38 16.39 15.73
CA ASN A 11 -1.02 16.56 15.36
C ASN A 11 -1.42 15.84 14.06
N THR A 12 -0.67 14.83 13.61
CA THR A 12 -0.90 14.12 12.34
C THR A 12 -2.34 13.63 12.18
N ALA A 13 -2.88 12.91 13.16
CA ALA A 13 -4.25 12.38 13.08
C ALA A 13 -5.30 13.48 12.95
N GLU A 14 -5.12 14.59 13.67
CA GLU A 14 -6.05 15.72 13.63
C GLU A 14 -6.01 16.43 12.27
N VAL A 15 -4.81 16.65 11.73
CA VAL A 15 -4.64 17.23 10.38
C VAL A 15 -5.35 16.36 9.32
N VAL A 16 -5.21 15.03 9.40
CA VAL A 16 -5.88 14.13 8.47
C VAL A 16 -7.40 14.22 8.61
N ARG A 17 -7.93 14.18 9.84
CA ARG A 17 -9.39 14.30 10.10
C ARG A 17 -9.95 15.62 9.55
N GLN A 18 -9.29 16.74 9.84
CA GLN A 18 -9.72 18.06 9.39
C GLN A 18 -9.67 18.21 7.86
N LYS A 19 -8.61 17.69 7.22
CA LYS A 19 -8.39 17.86 5.78
C LYS A 19 -9.32 16.99 4.94
N PHE A 20 -9.61 15.75 5.38
CA PHE A 20 -10.32 14.77 4.57
C PHE A 20 -11.74 14.48 5.05
N GLY A 21 -12.08 14.78 6.31
CA GLY A 21 -13.39 14.49 6.88
C GLY A 21 -13.81 13.04 6.66
N ASP A 22 -15.06 12.85 6.23
CA ASP A 22 -15.64 11.51 6.03
C ASP A 22 -15.08 10.75 4.81
N LYS A 23 -14.23 11.37 3.98
CA LYS A 23 -13.58 10.67 2.85
C LYS A 23 -12.54 9.64 3.33
N VAL A 24 -12.03 9.82 4.55
CA VAL A 24 -11.01 8.94 5.15
C VAL A 24 -11.47 8.51 6.53
N ARG A 25 -11.38 7.20 6.80
CA ARG A 25 -11.58 6.67 8.14
C ARG A 25 -10.24 6.63 8.87
N VAL A 26 -10.08 7.45 9.91
CA VAL A 26 -8.85 7.50 10.72
C VAL A 26 -9.02 6.66 11.99
N ILE A 27 -8.15 5.66 12.15
CA ILE A 27 -8.03 4.80 13.34
C ILE A 27 -6.74 5.19 14.05
N SER A 28 -6.82 5.56 15.33
CA SER A 28 -5.64 5.83 16.15
C SER A 28 -5.43 4.68 17.13
N GLN A 29 -4.18 4.31 17.35
CA GLN A 29 -3.77 3.26 18.29
C GLN A 29 -2.45 3.63 18.99
N ASP A 30 -2.13 2.93 20.07
CA ASP A 30 -0.78 2.96 20.63
C ASP A 30 0.22 2.37 19.62
N ASN A 31 1.45 2.88 19.61
CA ASN A 31 2.49 2.44 18.67
C ASN A 31 2.74 0.93 18.77
N ARG A 32 2.43 0.22 17.67
CA ARG A 32 2.64 -1.23 17.50
C ARG A 32 3.58 -1.53 16.31
N GLY A 33 4.23 -0.51 15.77
CA GLY A 33 5.06 -0.56 14.59
C GLY A 33 4.27 -0.73 13.29
N VAL A 34 4.98 -0.56 12.17
CA VAL A 34 4.43 -0.59 10.80
C VAL A 34 3.56 -1.82 10.52
N SER A 35 4.00 -3.01 10.94
CA SER A 35 3.21 -4.24 10.76
C SER A 35 1.92 -4.24 11.59
N GLY A 36 1.96 -3.71 12.82
CA GLY A 36 0.78 -3.56 13.66
C GLY A 36 -0.24 -2.60 13.06
N ALA A 37 0.23 -1.46 12.54
CA ALA A 37 -0.61 -0.48 11.85
C ALA A 37 -1.27 -1.07 10.60
N ARG A 38 -0.50 -1.80 9.77
CA ARG A 38 -1.00 -2.47 8.56
C ARG A 38 -2.06 -3.52 8.90
N ASN A 39 -1.82 -4.35 9.91
CA ASN A 39 -2.80 -5.35 10.35
C ASN A 39 -4.11 -4.71 10.80
N THR A 40 -4.06 -3.64 11.60
CA THR A 40 -5.25 -2.86 11.97
C THR A 40 -5.99 -2.31 10.74
N GLY A 41 -5.25 -1.82 9.76
CA GLY A 41 -5.83 -1.32 8.50
C GLY A 41 -6.54 -2.41 7.70
N ILE A 42 -5.91 -3.59 7.59
CA ILE A 42 -6.47 -4.78 6.92
C ILE A 42 -7.73 -5.26 7.62
N GLU A 43 -7.70 -5.42 8.95
CA GLU A 43 -8.87 -5.86 9.74
C GLU A 43 -10.05 -4.89 9.64
N ALA A 44 -9.78 -3.59 9.48
CA ALA A 44 -10.82 -2.57 9.35
C ALA A 44 -11.33 -2.39 7.91
N ALA A 45 -10.64 -2.95 6.92
CA ALA A 45 -10.98 -2.83 5.51
C ALA A 45 -12.24 -3.63 5.17
N LYS A 46 -12.94 -3.18 4.13
CA LYS A 46 -14.18 -3.80 3.62
C LYS A 46 -14.13 -4.06 2.12
N GLY A 47 -13.02 -3.72 1.47
CA GLY A 47 -12.83 -3.93 0.04
C GLY A 47 -12.33 -5.34 -0.22
N GLU A 48 -12.64 -5.86 -1.40
CA GLU A 48 -12.12 -7.14 -1.89
C GLU A 48 -10.63 -7.08 -2.22
N LEU A 49 -10.11 -5.88 -2.50
CA LEU A 49 -8.70 -5.62 -2.74
C LEU A 49 -8.15 -4.69 -1.66
N ILE A 50 -6.99 -5.04 -1.12
CA ILE A 50 -6.24 -4.21 -0.18
C ILE A 50 -5.06 -3.59 -0.92
N ALA A 51 -5.02 -2.27 -1.00
CA ALA A 51 -3.88 -1.51 -1.52
C ALA A 51 -3.22 -0.74 -0.38
N MET A 52 -1.93 -0.99 -0.17
CA MET A 52 -1.15 -0.35 0.89
C MET A 52 -0.46 0.91 0.39
N LEU A 53 -0.37 1.95 1.22
CA LEU A 53 0.36 3.19 0.91
C LEU A 53 1.01 3.71 2.20
N ASP A 54 2.33 3.85 2.19
CA ASP A 54 3.07 4.44 3.31
C ASP A 54 2.89 5.97 3.33
N SER A 55 3.01 6.61 4.50
CA SER A 55 2.63 8.02 4.69
C SER A 55 3.55 9.03 4.00
N ASP A 56 4.75 8.60 3.63
CA ASP A 56 5.77 9.35 2.90
C ASP A 56 5.79 9.04 1.39
N ASP A 57 4.90 8.16 0.92
CA ASP A 57 4.75 7.79 -0.48
C ASP A 57 3.52 8.43 -1.13
N TYR A 58 3.51 8.47 -2.46
CA TYR A 58 2.33 8.77 -3.26
C TYR A 58 2.26 7.90 -4.51
N TRP A 59 1.04 7.54 -4.92
CA TRP A 59 0.82 6.82 -6.17
C TRP A 59 0.74 7.75 -7.37
N LEU A 60 1.29 7.30 -8.50
CA LEU A 60 1.08 7.96 -9.78
C LEU A 60 -0.39 7.85 -10.24
N PRO A 61 -0.93 8.85 -10.97
CA PRO A 61 -2.26 8.79 -11.54
C PRO A 61 -2.47 7.51 -12.37
N GLY A 62 -3.61 6.85 -12.19
CA GLY A 62 -3.97 5.63 -12.92
C GLY A 62 -3.40 4.32 -12.36
N LYS A 63 -2.47 4.34 -11.40
CA LYS A 63 -1.89 3.11 -10.81
C LYS A 63 -2.98 2.15 -10.33
N LEU A 64 -3.86 2.60 -9.43
CA LEU A 64 -4.91 1.74 -8.87
C LEU A 64 -5.87 1.23 -9.93
N GLN A 65 -6.27 2.08 -10.88
CA GLN A 65 -7.18 1.69 -11.94
C GLN A 65 -6.58 0.57 -12.78
N ALA A 66 -5.31 0.70 -13.19
CA ALA A 66 -4.62 -0.33 -13.97
C ALA A 66 -4.53 -1.67 -13.23
N GLN A 67 -4.31 -1.64 -11.90
CA GLN A 67 -4.27 -2.87 -11.09
C GLN A 67 -5.65 -3.52 -10.99
N VAL A 68 -6.70 -2.73 -10.73
CA VAL A 68 -8.09 -3.21 -10.67
C VAL A 68 -8.53 -3.79 -12.03
N ASP A 69 -8.30 -3.07 -13.13
CA ASP A 69 -8.63 -3.53 -14.48
C ASP A 69 -7.94 -4.87 -14.80
N PHE A 70 -6.71 -5.06 -14.31
CA PHE A 70 -5.99 -6.33 -14.48
C PHE A 70 -6.66 -7.47 -13.71
N PHE A 71 -7.05 -7.25 -12.45
CA PHE A 71 -7.80 -8.25 -11.67
C PHE A 71 -9.15 -8.58 -12.32
N ASP A 72 -9.91 -7.56 -12.72
CA ASP A 72 -11.24 -7.72 -13.34
C ASP A 72 -11.18 -8.48 -14.67
N SER A 73 -10.09 -8.30 -15.44
CA SER A 73 -9.87 -9.01 -16.71
C SER A 73 -9.33 -10.43 -16.56
N HIS A 74 -8.93 -10.84 -15.35
CA HIS A 74 -8.38 -12.17 -15.07
C HIS A 74 -9.03 -12.83 -13.84
N PRO A 75 -10.37 -13.01 -13.79
CA PRO A 75 -11.06 -13.52 -12.62
C PRO A 75 -10.66 -14.96 -12.22
N ASP A 76 -10.17 -15.76 -13.17
CA ASP A 76 -9.73 -17.15 -12.94
C ASP A 76 -8.24 -17.25 -12.53
N SER A 77 -7.55 -16.11 -12.42
CA SER A 77 -6.13 -16.10 -12.08
C SER A 77 -5.93 -16.16 -10.56
N ASN A 78 -5.04 -17.04 -10.11
CA ASN A 78 -4.67 -17.15 -8.70
C ASN A 78 -3.62 -16.08 -8.33
N ILE A 79 -3.98 -14.81 -8.48
CA ILE A 79 -3.10 -13.67 -8.18
C ILE A 79 -3.20 -13.34 -6.69
N GLY A 80 -2.18 -13.70 -5.92
CA GLY A 80 -2.10 -13.33 -4.51
C GLY A 80 -1.58 -11.91 -4.25
N LEU A 81 -0.73 -11.39 -5.15
CA LEU A 81 -0.02 -10.12 -4.96
C LEU A 81 0.31 -9.46 -6.29
N MET A 82 0.16 -8.14 -6.34
CA MET A 82 0.55 -7.31 -7.48
C MET A 82 1.33 -6.09 -7.02
N ASP A 83 2.53 -5.89 -7.59
CA ASP A 83 3.32 -4.68 -7.44
C ASP A 83 3.66 -4.05 -8.80
N THR A 84 4.12 -2.80 -8.78
CA THR A 84 4.52 -2.03 -9.97
C THR A 84 5.99 -1.61 -9.83
N PHE A 85 6.54 -0.92 -10.82
CA PHE A 85 7.82 -0.20 -10.64
C PHE A 85 7.68 0.93 -9.61
N THR A 86 8.79 1.37 -9.04
CA THR A 86 8.86 2.45 -8.04
C THR A 86 9.84 3.51 -8.49
N GLU A 87 9.45 4.78 -8.42
CA GLU A 87 10.37 5.90 -8.57
C GLU A 87 10.76 6.40 -7.18
N ILE A 88 12.04 6.34 -6.83
CA ILE A 88 12.54 6.96 -5.61
C ILE A 88 12.80 8.43 -5.93
N VAL A 89 12.13 9.30 -5.20
CA VAL A 89 12.27 10.75 -5.33
C VAL A 89 12.95 11.33 -4.10
N ASN A 90 13.77 12.37 -4.29
CA ASN A 90 14.33 13.13 -3.19
C ASN A 90 13.34 14.20 -2.67
N ASN A 91 13.71 14.93 -1.63
CA ASN A 91 12.88 15.99 -1.02
C ASN A 91 12.55 17.18 -1.96
N GLN A 92 13.13 17.23 -3.16
CA GLN A 92 12.83 18.22 -4.20
C GLN A 92 11.92 17.65 -5.30
N GLY A 93 11.47 16.40 -5.16
CA GLY A 93 10.67 15.69 -6.16
C GLY A 93 11.48 15.19 -7.37
N LYS A 94 12.81 15.22 -7.32
CA LYS A 94 13.65 14.69 -8.39
C LYS A 94 13.79 13.18 -8.24
N ILE A 95 13.48 12.43 -9.30
CA ILE A 95 13.74 11.00 -9.40
C ILE A 95 15.26 10.76 -9.32
N ILE A 96 15.66 9.94 -8.36
CA ILE A 96 17.06 9.54 -8.14
C ILE A 96 17.31 8.08 -8.49
N GLU A 97 16.27 7.25 -8.45
CA GLU A 97 16.34 5.82 -8.77
C GLU A 97 14.99 5.32 -9.27
N VAL A 98 15.02 4.30 -10.13
CA VAL A 98 13.83 3.57 -10.57
C VAL A 98 14.05 2.09 -10.27
N LEU A 99 13.17 1.51 -9.47
CA LEU A 99 13.14 0.08 -9.15
C LEU A 99 12.09 -0.61 -10.01
N ASP A 100 12.53 -1.37 -11.01
CA ASP A 100 11.64 -2.09 -11.94
C ASP A 100 12.03 -3.57 -12.05
N ARG A 101 11.98 -4.30 -10.92
CA ARG A 101 12.22 -5.74 -10.92
C ARG A 101 11.00 -6.45 -11.49
N VAL A 102 11.12 -6.91 -12.73
CA VAL A 102 10.13 -7.75 -13.39
C VAL A 102 10.19 -9.17 -12.81
N LYS A 103 9.03 -9.71 -12.44
CA LYS A 103 8.87 -11.08 -11.92
C LYS A 103 7.94 -11.86 -12.85
N HIS A 104 8.12 -13.17 -12.92
CA HIS A 104 7.28 -14.05 -13.72
C HIS A 104 6.96 -15.34 -12.95
N GLY A 105 5.76 -15.88 -13.14
CA GLY A 105 5.35 -17.14 -12.54
C GLY A 105 5.08 -17.05 -11.03
N ASP A 106 5.36 -18.14 -10.32
CA ASP A 106 5.17 -18.24 -8.86
C ASP A 106 6.42 -17.74 -8.12
N SER A 107 6.33 -16.55 -7.55
CA SER A 107 7.40 -15.94 -6.75
C SER A 107 7.24 -16.18 -5.24
N PHE A 108 6.35 -17.06 -4.79
CA PHE A 108 6.10 -17.29 -3.37
C PHE A 108 7.35 -17.74 -2.62
N LYS A 109 8.12 -18.67 -3.19
CA LYS A 109 9.37 -19.14 -2.56
C LYS A 109 10.43 -18.04 -2.44
N GLU A 110 10.48 -17.14 -3.42
CA GLU A 110 11.40 -16.00 -3.38
C GLU A 110 10.98 -15.00 -2.30
N LEU A 111 9.69 -14.72 -2.16
CA LEU A 111 9.13 -13.87 -1.10
C LEU A 111 9.44 -14.39 0.31
N LEU A 112 9.57 -15.71 0.50
CA LEU A 112 9.94 -16.29 1.81
C LEU A 112 11.40 -16.02 2.18
N GLY A 113 12.29 -15.92 1.19
CA GLY A 113 13.73 -15.74 1.41
C GLY A 113 14.20 -14.28 1.33
N HIS A 114 13.52 -13.47 0.51
CA HIS A 114 13.94 -12.11 0.18
C HIS A 114 12.73 -11.19 -0.07
N ASN A 115 12.90 -9.90 0.23
CA ASN A 115 11.95 -8.90 -0.25
C ASN A 115 12.22 -8.63 -1.74
N ILE A 116 11.40 -9.23 -2.60
CA ILE A 116 11.46 -9.03 -4.05
C ILE A 116 10.52 -7.91 -4.53
N MET A 117 9.65 -7.38 -3.67
CA MET A 117 8.73 -6.31 -4.05
C MET A 117 9.50 -5.02 -4.36
N ASN A 118 9.06 -4.32 -5.40
CA ASN A 118 9.62 -3.02 -5.76
C ASN A 118 9.23 -1.92 -4.77
N GLN A 119 8.13 -2.11 -4.02
CA GLN A 119 7.62 -1.17 -3.05
C GLN A 119 6.77 -1.87 -1.97
N PRO A 120 6.71 -1.30 -0.74
CA PRO A 120 5.86 -1.78 0.34
C PRO A 120 4.36 -1.43 0.15
N SER A 121 4.00 -0.90 -1.03
CA SER A 121 2.65 -0.52 -1.44
C SER A 121 1.98 -1.53 -2.41
N PRO A 122 1.98 -2.85 -2.13
CA PRO A 122 1.35 -3.83 -3.02
C PRO A 122 -0.17 -3.77 -2.93
N MET A 123 -0.82 -4.35 -3.94
CA MET A 123 -2.22 -4.73 -3.89
C MET A 123 -2.33 -6.23 -3.61
N MET A 124 -3.17 -6.63 -2.66
CA MET A 124 -3.32 -8.01 -2.21
C MET A 124 -4.79 -8.39 -2.02
N PHE A 125 -5.05 -9.69 -2.08
CA PHE A 125 -6.35 -10.30 -1.77
C PHE A 125 -6.40 -10.70 -0.27
N PRO A 126 -7.33 -10.18 0.53
CA PRO A 126 -7.58 -10.71 1.87
C PRO A 126 -8.33 -12.04 1.74
N GLN A 127 -7.75 -13.13 2.28
CA GLN A 127 -8.44 -14.42 2.38
C GLN A 127 -9.61 -14.36 3.37
#